data_AF-A0A6B3N2D5-F1
#
_entry.id   AF-A0A6B3N2D5-F1
#
_cell.length_a   1.000
_cell.length_b   1.000
_cell.length_c   1.000
_cell.angle_alpha   90.00
_cell.angle_beta   90.00
_cell.angle_gamma   90.00
#
_symmetry.space_group_name_H-M   'P 1'
#
loop_
_entity.id
_entity.type
_entity.pdbx_description
1 polymer ?
#
loop_
_entity_poly.entity_id
_entity_poly.type
_entity_poly.pdbx_seq_one_letter_code
_entity_poly.pdbx_strand_id
1 'polypeptide(L)'
;ALLDVPQVVFYRVNPFTYWLARTFLKFSIPFMSPPNLVVMRSIVPELLQEQATPENIVRESLELLSENRRLKQKICLFYITKRYISQHS
;
A
#
# COMPACT_ATOMS: atom_id res chain seq x y z
N ALA A 1 -6.88 -6.21 3.41
CA ALA A 1 -7.34 -4.92 3.96
C ALA A 1 -8.73 -4.93 4.62
N LEU A 2 -9.72 -5.66 4.09
CA LEU A 2 -11.11 -5.70 4.62
C LEU A 2 -11.26 -6.24 6.05
N LEU A 3 -10.24 -6.88 6.63
CA LEU A 3 -10.26 -7.62 7.91
C LEU A 3 -9.57 -6.91 9.09
N ASP A 4 -9.29 -5.60 8.99
CA ASP A 4 -8.62 -4.82 10.06
C ASP A 4 -7.25 -5.36 10.51
N VAL A 5 -6.52 -5.94 9.56
CA VAL A 5 -5.17 -6.50 9.76
C VAL A 5 -4.12 -5.53 9.21
N PRO A 6 -3.04 -5.22 9.97
CA PRO A 6 -1.86 -4.52 9.44
C PRO A 6 -1.30 -5.23 8.20
N GLN A 7 -0.93 -4.47 7.16
CA GLN A 7 -0.47 -5.05 5.90
C GLN A 7 0.70 -4.25 5.31
N VAL A 8 1.70 -4.97 4.79
CA VAL A 8 2.71 -4.46 3.84
C VAL A 8 2.33 -4.98 2.47
N VAL A 9 2.28 -4.11 1.47
CA VAL A 9 2.02 -4.51 0.09
C VAL A 9 3.32 -4.38 -0.70
N PHE A 10 3.64 -5.39 -1.50
CA PHE A 10 4.78 -5.33 -2.40
C PHE A 10 4.40 -5.89 -3.76
N TYR A 11 5.02 -5.35 -4.81
CA TYR A 11 4.76 -5.77 -6.18
C TYR A 11 6.06 -5.86 -6.95
N ARG A 12 6.36 -7.03 -7.48
CA ARG A 12 7.54 -7.28 -8.31
C ARG A 12 7.14 -8.13 -9.49
N VAL A 13 7.26 -7.56 -10.68
CA VAL A 13 7.04 -8.28 -11.93
C VAL A 13 8.31 -8.30 -12.75
N ASN A 14 8.30 -9.06 -13.85
CA ASN A 14 9.41 -9.03 -14.78
C ASN A 14 9.64 -7.59 -15.29
N PRO A 15 10.88 -7.08 -15.28
CA PRO A 15 11.22 -5.75 -15.78
C PRO A 15 10.72 -5.50 -17.22
N PHE A 16 10.70 -6.53 -18.07
CA PHE A 16 10.17 -6.43 -19.42
C PHE A 16 8.66 -6.17 -19.42
N THR A 17 7.90 -6.87 -18.58
CA THR A 17 6.46 -6.65 -18.41
C THR A 17 6.17 -5.24 -17.90
N TYR A 18 6.96 -4.76 -16.93
CA TYR A 18 6.82 -3.41 -16.41
C TYR A 18 7.14 -2.34 -17.47
N TRP A 19 8.21 -2.55 -18.24
CA TRP A 19 8.59 -1.67 -19.34
C TRP A 19 7.51 -1.61 -20.42
N LEU A 20 6.93 -2.76 -20.79
CA LEU A 20 5.85 -2.84 -21.77
C LEU A 20 4.61 -2.09 -21.28
N ALA A 21 4.20 -2.32 -20.03
CA ALA A 21 3.04 -1.67 -19.42
C ALA A 21 3.22 -0.14 -19.37
N ARG A 22 4.40 0.34 -18.98
CA ARG A 22 4.67 1.78 -18.89
C ARG A 22 4.73 2.44 -20.27
N THR A 23 5.35 1.77 -21.24
CA THR A 23 5.60 2.32 -22.59
C THR A 23 4.34 2.30 -23.47
N PHE A 24 3.58 1.20 -23.46
CA PHE A 24 2.47 1.01 -24.39
C PHE A 24 1.09 1.26 -23.77
N LEU A 25 0.91 0.99 -22.47
CA LEU A 25 -0.39 1.15 -21.81
C LEU A 25 -0.55 2.48 -21.07
N LYS A 26 0.47 3.37 -21.14
CA LYS A 26 0.55 4.62 -20.34
C LYS A 26 0.20 4.40 -18.87
N PHE A 27 0.56 3.22 -18.35
CA PHE A 27 0.17 2.81 -17.02
C PHE A 27 0.94 3.63 -15.98
N SER A 28 0.27 4.60 -15.36
CA SER A 28 0.83 5.48 -14.34
C SER A 28 -0.15 5.62 -13.19
N ILE A 29 -0.22 4.57 -12.35
CA ILE A 29 -1.05 4.60 -11.15
C ILE A 29 -0.16 4.94 -9.94
N PRO A 30 -0.49 5.98 -9.15
CA PRO A 30 0.33 6.43 -8.03
C PRO A 30 0.35 5.46 -6.84
N PHE A 31 -0.63 4.55 -6.77
CA PHE A 31 -0.76 3.53 -5.73
C PHE A 31 -1.22 2.21 -6.36
N MET A 32 -0.70 1.09 -5.86
CA MET A 32 -1.11 -0.24 -6.34
C MET A 32 -2.07 -0.93 -5.37
N SER A 33 -2.02 -0.59 -4.08
CA SER A 33 -2.88 -1.23 -3.08
C SER A 33 -4.29 -0.61 -3.06
N PRO A 34 -5.35 -1.44 -2.94
CA PRO A 34 -6.71 -0.92 -2.80
C PRO A 34 -6.89 0.11 -1.67
N PRO A 35 -6.29 -0.06 -0.46
CA PRO A 35 -6.37 0.93 0.61
C PRO A 35 -5.85 2.30 0.18
N ASN A 36 -4.65 2.35 -0.40
CA ASN A 36 -4.03 3.61 -0.80
C ASN A 36 -4.76 4.26 -1.98
N LEU A 37 -5.30 3.45 -2.90
CA LEU A 37 -6.12 3.91 -4.03
C LEU A 37 -7.41 4.59 -3.59
N VAL A 38 -8.13 4.01 -2.63
CA VAL A 38 -9.41 4.56 -2.14
C VAL A 38 -9.21 5.93 -1.49
N VAL A 39 -8.10 6.14 -0.78
CA VAL A 39 -7.83 7.39 -0.05
C VAL A 39 -6.86 8.33 -0.77
N MET A 40 -6.33 7.90 -1.91
CA MET A 40 -5.30 8.59 -2.69
C MET A 40 -4.09 9.05 -1.84
N ARG A 41 -3.67 8.21 -0.89
CA ARG A 41 -2.55 8.47 0.04
C ARG A 41 -1.85 7.18 0.41
N SER A 42 -0.55 7.25 0.70
CA SER A 42 0.23 6.13 1.25
C SER A 42 -0.06 5.93 2.75
N ILE A 43 -1.15 5.22 3.03
CA ILE A 43 -1.57 4.82 4.38
C ILE A 43 -0.98 3.48 4.80
N VAL A 44 -0.78 2.56 3.85
CA VAL A 44 -0.05 1.30 4.04
C VAL A 44 1.25 1.32 3.25
N PRO A 45 2.33 0.70 3.77
CA PRO A 45 3.59 0.60 3.04
C PRO A 45 3.40 -0.15 1.72
N GLU A 46 3.90 0.45 0.64
CA GLU A 46 3.95 -0.15 -0.70
C GLU A 46 5.40 -0.20 -1.17
N LEU A 47 5.90 -1.40 -1.46
CA LEU A 47 7.24 -1.64 -1.98
C LEU A 47 7.14 -2.07 -3.44
N LEU A 48 7.54 -1.18 -4.36
CA LEU A 48 7.42 -1.43 -5.80
C LEU A 48 8.75 -1.86 -6.42
N GLN A 49 8.69 -2.86 -7.30
CA GLN A 49 9.78 -3.36 -8.13
C GLN A 49 11.08 -3.62 -7.32
N GLU A 50 12.10 -2.78 -7.48
CA GLU A 50 13.39 -2.91 -6.81
C GLU A 50 13.30 -2.70 -5.30
N GLN A 51 12.27 -2.01 -4.81
CA GLN A 51 12.04 -1.82 -3.38
C GLN A 51 11.50 -3.09 -2.70
N ALA A 52 10.92 -4.03 -3.47
CA ALA A 52 10.43 -5.31 -2.96
C ALA A 52 11.61 -6.27 -2.70
N THR A 53 12.45 -5.90 -1.73
CA THR A 53 13.55 -6.73 -1.22
C THR A 53 13.15 -7.33 0.14
N PRO A 54 13.73 -8.49 0.53
CA PRO A 54 13.47 -9.08 1.84
C PRO A 54 13.73 -8.11 3.00
N GLU A 55 14.81 -7.34 2.93
CA GLU A 55 15.22 -6.40 3.97
C GLU A 55 14.20 -5.28 4.16
N ASN A 56 13.70 -4.73 3.05
CA ASN A 56 12.65 -3.71 3.08
C ASN A 56 11.35 -4.29 3.62
N ILE A 57 10.95 -5.48 3.16
CA ILE A 57 9.72 -6.14 3.62
C ILE A 57 9.78 -6.37 5.14
N VAL A 58 10.89 -6.89 5.65
CA VAL A 58 11.09 -7.12 7.09
C VAL A 58 11.04 -5.80 7.86
N ARG A 59 11.75 -4.75 7.38
CA ARG A 59 11.74 -3.44 8.03
C ARG A 59 10.33 -2.86 8.14
N GLU A 60 9.60 -2.77 7.03
CA GLU A 60 8.24 -2.21 7.03
C GLU A 60 7.29 -3.05 7.89
N SER A 61 7.46 -4.38 7.91
CA SER A 61 6.66 -5.27 8.74
C SER A 61 6.92 -5.07 10.22
N LEU A 62 8.18 -4.94 10.63
CA LEU A 62 8.55 -4.65 12.03
C LEU A 62 8.07 -3.27 12.46
N GLU A 63 8.17 -2.26 11.58
CA GLU A 63 7.64 -0.93 11.86
C GLU A 63 6.12 -0.95 12.07
N LEU A 64 5.37 -1.72 11.27
CA LEU A 64 3.92 -1.90 11.45
C LEU A 64 3.54 -2.56 12.77
N LEU A 65 4.34 -3.51 13.24
CA LEU A 65 4.10 -4.21 14.50
C LEU A 65 4.58 -3.42 15.72
N SER A 66 5.44 -2.41 15.51
CA SER A 66 5.95 -1.57 16.59
C SER A 66 4.92 -0.55 17.10
N GLU A 67 5.20 0.07 18.26
CA GLU A 67 4.43 1.18 18.83
C GLU A 67 4.62 2.51 18.07
N ASN A 68 4.82 2.46 16.74
CA ASN A 68 5.00 3.64 15.91
C ASN A 68 3.69 4.45 15.80
N ARG A 69 3.61 5.51 16.60
CA ARG A 69 2.43 6.40 16.70
C ARG A 69 1.99 6.95 15.34
N ARG A 70 2.93 7.30 14.44
CA ARG A 70 2.60 7.89 13.14
C ARG A 70 1.95 6.87 12.20
N LEU A 71 2.42 5.63 12.23
CA LEU A 71 1.88 4.54 11.43
C LEU A 71 0.49 4.13 11.94
N LYS A 72 0.32 4.05 13.27
CA LYS A 72 -0.98 3.84 13.90
C LYS A 72 -2.00 4.93 13.54
N GLN A 73 -1.59 6.19 13.46
CA GLN A 73 -2.46 7.30 13.02
C GLN A 73 -2.93 7.14 11.58
N LYS A 74 -2.03 6.77 10.65
CA LYS A 74 -2.40 6.51 9.24
C LYS A 74 -3.41 5.37 9.11
N ILE A 75 -3.18 4.28 9.85
CA ILE A 75 -4.07 3.12 9.88
C ILE A 75 -5.43 3.49 10.50
N CYS A 76 -5.43 4.27 11.58
CA CYS A 76 -6.66 4.77 12.21
C CYS A 76 -7.47 5.64 11.25
N LEU A 77 -6.81 6.56 10.52
CA LEU A 77 -7.46 7.38 9.51
C LEU A 77 -8.13 6.50 8.44
N PHE A 78 -7.46 5.45 7.98
CA PHE A 78 -8.04 4.50 7.04
C PHE A 78 -9.31 3.81 7.59
N TYR A 79 -9.29 3.37 8.86
CA TYR A 79 -10.48 2.76 9.46
C TYR A 79 -11.65 3.73 9.54
N ILE A 80 -11.40 4.99 9.87
CA ILE A 80 -12.42 6.04 9.90
C ILE A 80 -13.00 6.25 8.49
N THR A 81 -12.14 6.36 7.47
CA THR A 81 -12.60 6.55 6.08
C THR A 81 -13.38 5.34 5.57
N LYS A 82 -12.94 4.11 5.85
CA LYS A 82 -13.66 2.87 5.50
C LYS A 82 -15.06 2.87 6.12
N ARG A 83 -15.16 3.21 7.41
CA ARG A 83 -16.44 3.28 8.12
C ARG A 83 -17.36 4.36 7.55
N TYR A 84 -16.81 5.52 7.19
CA TYR A 84 -17.57 6.61 6.57
C TYR A 84 -18.16 6.20 5.23
N ILE A 85 -17.34 5.61 4.34
CA ILE A 85 -17.78 5.13 3.02
C ILE A 85 -18.88 4.07 3.19
N SER A 86 -18.70 3.10 4.09
CA SER A 86 -19.68 2.03 4.35
C SER A 86 -21.04 2.51 4.87
N GLN A 87 -21.13 3.70 5.46
CA GLN A 87 -22.41 4.26 5.95
C GLN A 87 -23.12 5.14 4.90
N HIS A 88 -22.44 5.50 3.81
CA HIS A 88 -22.95 6.39 2.77
C HIS A 88 -22.94 5.74 1.38
N SER A 89 -22.79 4.41 1.32
CA SER A 89 -22.90 3.57 0.12
C SER A 89 -24.06 2.59 0.31
#